data_AF-T1ACQ8-F1
#
_entry.id   AF-T1ACQ8-F1
#
_cell.length_a   1.000
_cell.length_b   1.000
_cell.length_c   1.000
_cell.angle_alpha   90.00
_cell.angle_beta   90.00
_cell.angle_gamma   90.00
#
_symmetry.space_group_name_H-M   'P 1'
#
loop_
_entity.id
_entity.type
_entity.pdbx_description
1 polymer ?
#
loop_
_entity_poly.entity_id
_entity_poly.type
_entity_poly.pdbx_seq_one_letter_code
_entity_poly.pdbx_strand_id
1 'polypeptide(L)'
;GKASDVYFSISLKGMEQSSENPYVVAEITSSSNEEDWITFSGLKEVLALLSGKNLTISAIGEGEIIRTRDDAGIPIPFITIEGKYSDISVFETALLGLICQSSGISTSASRIYMASYPYPFFSFGIRRMHPAVSPMIDRAAYIGGAYGVSGILGAERLSIEPIGTMP
;
A
#
# COMPACT_ATOMS: atom_id res chain seq x y z
N GLY A 1 -6.70 2.50 -15.68
CA GLY A 1 -6.76 1.08 -15.30
C GLY A 1 -6.66 0.18 -16.51
N LYS A 2 -5.44 -0.15 -16.97
CA LYS A 2 -5.22 -1.37 -17.77
C LYS A 2 -4.82 -2.54 -16.87
N ALA A 3 -4.17 -2.25 -15.75
CA ALA A 3 -3.94 -3.18 -14.65
C ALA A 3 -5.14 -3.15 -13.69
N SER A 4 -6.29 -3.60 -14.16
CA SER A 4 -7.53 -3.68 -13.39
C SER A 4 -8.40 -4.83 -13.85
N ASP A 5 -9.32 -5.26 -13.01
CA ASP A 5 -10.26 -6.31 -13.36
C ASP A 5 -11.25 -5.83 -14.43
N VAL A 6 -11.60 -6.72 -15.36
CA VAL A 6 -12.42 -6.37 -16.53
C VAL A 6 -13.83 -5.92 -16.13
N TYR A 7 -14.35 -6.38 -14.99
CA TYR A 7 -15.72 -6.05 -14.56
C TYR A 7 -15.90 -4.55 -14.30
N PHE A 8 -14.87 -3.82 -13.87
CA PHE A 8 -14.96 -2.35 -13.76
C PHE A 8 -15.23 -1.70 -15.11
N SER A 9 -14.52 -2.14 -16.16
CA SER A 9 -14.74 -1.61 -17.52
C SER A 9 -16.14 -1.94 -18.05
N ILE A 10 -16.71 -3.07 -17.65
CA ILE A 10 -18.07 -3.48 -18.02
C ILE A 10 -19.09 -2.62 -17.28
N SER A 11 -18.92 -2.44 -15.97
CA SER A 11 -19.79 -1.58 -15.15
C SER A 11 -19.80 -0.13 -15.64
N LEU A 12 -18.64 0.41 -16.04
CA LEU A 12 -18.52 1.76 -16.58
C LEU A 12 -19.27 1.93 -17.91
N LYS A 13 -19.17 0.95 -18.81
CA LYS A 13 -19.96 0.96 -20.06
C LYS A 13 -21.46 0.89 -19.79
N GLY A 14 -21.88 0.11 -18.80
CA GLY A 14 -23.28 0.06 -18.38
C GLY A 14 -23.77 1.40 -17.84
N MET A 15 -22.96 2.07 -17.02
CA MET A 15 -23.24 3.40 -16.49
C MET A 15 -23.31 4.50 -17.56
N GLU A 16 -22.45 4.43 -18.58
CA GLU A 16 -22.51 5.34 -19.74
C GLU A 16 -23.85 5.20 -20.47
N GLN A 17 -24.39 3.98 -20.58
CA GLN A 17 -25.68 3.72 -21.22
C GLN A 17 -26.87 4.20 -20.38
N SER A 18 -26.79 4.09 -19.05
CA SER A 18 -27.84 4.58 -18.14
C SER A 18 -27.73 6.07 -17.82
N SER A 19 -26.65 6.74 -18.23
CA SER A 19 -26.32 8.13 -17.83
C SER A 19 -26.21 8.32 -16.31
N GLU A 20 -25.91 7.25 -15.58
CA GLU A 20 -25.73 7.29 -14.13
C GLU A 20 -24.25 7.33 -13.76
N ASN A 21 -23.87 8.28 -12.90
CA ASN A 21 -22.52 8.34 -12.33
C ASN A 21 -22.64 8.92 -10.91
N PRO A 22 -22.95 8.08 -9.92
CA PRO A 22 -23.22 8.54 -8.57
C PRO A 22 -21.96 9.10 -7.92
N TYR A 23 -22.18 10.05 -6.99
CA TYR A 23 -21.16 10.44 -6.04
C TYR A 23 -21.15 9.42 -4.90
N VAL A 24 -19.99 8.88 -4.57
CA VAL A 24 -19.83 7.79 -3.59
C VAL A 24 -18.73 8.14 -2.59
N VAL A 25 -18.81 7.47 -1.44
CA VAL A 25 -17.74 7.41 -0.44
C VAL A 25 -17.29 5.96 -0.36
N ALA A 26 -16.01 5.72 -0.64
CA ALA A 26 -15.40 4.40 -0.61
C ALA A 26 -14.38 4.34 0.54
N GLU A 27 -14.54 3.38 1.44
CA GLU A 27 -13.63 3.13 2.55
C GLU A 27 -12.84 1.86 2.32
N ILE A 28 -11.52 1.93 2.53
CA ILE A 28 -10.60 0.83 2.36
C ILE A 28 -10.24 0.28 3.73
N THR A 29 -10.67 -0.94 4.01
CA THR A 29 -10.53 -1.60 5.32
C THR A 29 -9.83 -2.95 5.16
N SER A 30 -9.22 -3.46 6.25
CA SER A 30 -8.67 -4.81 6.25
C SER A 30 -9.79 -5.84 6.44
N SER A 31 -9.86 -6.83 5.55
CA SER A 31 -10.75 -7.98 5.72
C SER A 31 -10.15 -9.06 6.64
N SER A 32 -8.84 -9.04 6.86
CA SER A 32 -8.17 -10.03 7.72
C SER A 32 -8.45 -9.75 9.19
N ASN A 33 -8.73 -10.82 9.93
CA ASN A 33 -8.84 -10.81 11.40
C ASN A 33 -7.62 -11.48 12.06
N GLU A 34 -6.62 -11.89 11.29
CA GLU A 34 -5.42 -12.56 11.81
C GLU A 34 -4.38 -11.55 12.33
N GLU A 35 -4.44 -10.32 11.83
CA GLU A 35 -3.48 -9.27 12.13
C GLU A 35 -4.10 -8.24 13.06
N ASP A 36 -3.66 -8.24 14.33
CA ASP A 36 -4.13 -7.30 15.36
C ASP A 36 -3.75 -5.85 15.02
N TRP A 37 -2.59 -5.67 14.37
CA TRP A 37 -2.05 -4.38 13.95
C TRP A 37 -1.31 -4.50 12.62
N ILE A 38 -1.27 -3.38 11.89
CA ILE A 38 -0.58 -3.24 10.62
C ILE A 38 0.27 -1.97 10.66
N THR A 39 1.48 -2.05 10.10
CA THR A 39 2.24 -0.87 9.71
C THR A 39 1.79 -0.45 8.31
N PHE A 40 0.97 0.60 8.23
CA PHE A 40 0.34 1.00 6.97
C PHE A 40 1.39 1.58 6.00
N SER A 41 1.46 1.03 4.78
CA SER A 41 2.36 1.55 3.74
C SER A 41 1.83 1.35 2.32
N GLY A 42 2.35 2.15 1.37
CA GLY A 42 1.92 2.20 -0.03
C GLY A 42 1.04 3.41 -0.37
N LEU A 43 0.79 4.31 0.60
CA LEU A 43 -0.06 5.49 0.41
C LEU A 43 0.53 6.45 -0.64
N LYS A 44 1.86 6.61 -0.66
CA LYS A 44 2.55 7.48 -1.62
C LYS A 44 2.19 7.11 -3.06
N GLU A 45 2.22 5.83 -3.39
CA GLU A 45 1.88 5.31 -4.71
C GLU A 45 0.38 5.47 -5.02
N VAL A 46 -0.50 5.30 -4.03
CA VAL A 46 -1.95 5.54 -4.19
C VAL A 46 -2.23 7.01 -4.52
N LEU A 47 -1.61 7.95 -3.81
CA LEU A 47 -1.76 9.38 -4.08
C LEU A 47 -1.23 9.73 -5.48
N ALA A 48 -0.12 9.13 -5.91
CA ALA A 48 0.40 9.30 -7.26
C ALA A 48 -0.56 8.74 -8.33
N LEU A 49 -1.20 7.59 -8.07
CA LEU A 49 -2.17 6.97 -8.96
C LEU A 49 -3.44 7.82 -9.16
N LEU A 50 -3.91 8.43 -8.07
CA LEU A 50 -5.15 9.23 -8.04
C LEU A 50 -4.92 10.72 -8.33
N SER A 51 -3.66 11.14 -8.49
CA SER A 51 -3.29 12.53 -8.75
C SER A 51 -3.98 13.09 -10.00
N GLY A 52 -4.53 14.31 -9.88
CA GLY A 52 -5.22 15.01 -10.96
C GLY A 52 -6.68 14.59 -11.16
N LYS A 53 -7.23 13.72 -10.29
CA LYS A 53 -8.65 13.38 -10.26
C LYS A 53 -9.41 14.32 -9.32
N ASN A 54 -10.69 14.53 -9.61
CA ASN A 54 -11.59 15.31 -8.76
C ASN A 54 -12.13 14.45 -7.62
N LEU A 55 -11.21 14.05 -6.72
CA LEU A 55 -11.47 13.18 -5.58
C LEU A 55 -11.05 13.89 -4.28
N THR A 56 -11.80 13.67 -3.21
CA THR A 56 -11.37 13.99 -1.84
C THR A 56 -10.81 12.72 -1.23
N ILE A 57 -9.59 12.78 -0.69
CA ILE A 57 -8.90 11.62 -0.10
C ILE A 57 -8.49 11.94 1.32
N SER A 58 -8.94 11.11 2.26
CA SER A 58 -8.51 11.09 3.65
C SER A 58 -7.81 9.76 3.93
N ALA A 59 -6.66 9.77 4.60
CA ALA A 59 -5.91 8.53 4.87
C ALA A 59 -5.13 8.64 6.18
N ILE A 60 -4.84 7.48 6.76
CA ILE A 60 -3.89 7.33 7.87
C ILE A 60 -2.48 7.66 7.37
N GLY A 61 -1.62 8.23 8.23
CA GLY A 61 -0.23 8.50 7.90
C GLY A 61 0.54 7.25 7.50
N GLU A 62 1.37 7.36 6.47
CA GLU A 62 2.23 6.24 6.06
C GLU A 62 3.30 5.95 7.12
N GLY A 63 3.46 4.68 7.46
CA GLY A 63 4.33 4.21 8.55
C GLY A 63 3.63 4.15 9.91
N GLU A 64 2.39 4.64 10.04
CA GLU A 64 1.64 4.47 11.27
C GLU A 64 1.36 2.99 11.56
N ILE A 65 1.48 2.64 12.84
CA ILE A 65 1.11 1.33 13.36
C ILE A 65 -0.27 1.46 13.98
N ILE A 66 -1.26 0.83 13.36
CA ILE A 66 -2.65 0.91 13.79
C ILE A 66 -3.30 -0.47 13.80
N ARG A 67 -4.30 -0.63 14.66
CA ARG A 67 -5.14 -1.82 14.69
C ARG A 67 -6.00 -1.90 13.43
N THR A 68 -6.35 -3.12 13.03
CA THR A 68 -7.27 -3.36 11.90
C THR A 68 -8.73 -3.15 12.29
N ARG A 69 -9.02 -3.26 13.59
CA ARG A 69 -10.34 -3.07 14.21
C ARG A 69 -10.24 -2.15 15.43
N ASP A 70 -11.29 -1.41 15.71
CA ASP A 70 -11.41 -0.64 16.96
C ASP A 70 -11.77 -1.54 18.17
N ASP A 71 -11.98 -0.93 19.33
CA ASP A 71 -12.35 -1.65 20.57
C ASP A 71 -13.71 -2.35 20.50
N ALA A 72 -14.59 -1.92 19.58
CA ALA A 72 -15.88 -2.55 19.32
C ALA A 72 -15.82 -3.62 18.20
N GLY A 73 -14.64 -3.86 17.62
CA GLY A 73 -14.45 -4.81 16.52
C GLY A 73 -14.85 -4.27 15.14
N ILE A 74 -15.07 -2.96 15.01
CA ILE A 74 -15.46 -2.29 13.76
C ILE A 74 -14.19 -2.11 12.90
N PRO A 75 -14.23 -2.43 11.58
CA PRO A 75 -13.10 -2.17 10.69
C PRO A 75 -12.68 -0.70 10.69
N ILE A 76 -11.38 -0.46 10.87
CA ILE A 76 -10.81 0.87 10.75
C ILE A 76 -10.51 1.17 9.28
N PRO A 77 -10.99 2.31 8.72
CA PRO A 77 -10.67 2.72 7.37
C PRO A 77 -9.24 3.28 7.31
N PHE A 78 -8.41 2.70 6.45
CA PHE A 78 -7.05 3.20 6.18
C PHE A 78 -7.04 4.36 5.18
N ILE A 79 -7.95 4.30 4.22
CA ILE A 79 -8.16 5.33 3.19
C ILE A 79 -9.66 5.49 2.98
N THR A 80 -10.14 6.73 2.94
CA THR A 80 -11.49 7.11 2.53
C THR A 80 -11.39 7.99 1.30
N ILE A 81 -12.14 7.65 0.24
CA ILE A 81 -12.13 8.33 -1.05
C ILE A 81 -13.54 8.76 -1.39
N GLU A 82 -13.73 10.04 -1.67
CA GLU A 82 -15.01 10.59 -2.10
C GLU A 82 -14.92 11.13 -3.52
N GLY A 83 -15.94 10.88 -4.32
CA GLY A 83 -15.99 11.38 -5.69
C GLY A 83 -16.96 10.61 -6.57
N LYS A 84 -16.84 10.81 -7.89
CA LYS A 84 -17.63 10.05 -8.87
C LYS A 84 -17.14 8.60 -8.91
N TYR A 85 -18.07 7.64 -8.89
CA TYR A 85 -17.73 6.20 -8.89
C TYR A 85 -16.83 5.82 -10.08
N SER A 86 -17.03 6.43 -11.24
CA SER A 86 -16.18 6.23 -12.42
C SER A 86 -14.73 6.67 -12.25
N ASP A 87 -14.45 7.68 -11.42
CA ASP A 87 -13.09 8.15 -11.16
C ASP A 87 -12.33 7.28 -10.15
N ILE A 88 -13.05 6.47 -9.36
CA ILE A 88 -12.51 5.59 -8.31
C ILE A 88 -12.38 4.15 -8.83
N SER A 89 -13.48 3.58 -9.34
CA SER A 89 -13.63 2.15 -9.66
C SER A 89 -12.55 1.59 -10.59
N VAL A 90 -12.14 2.35 -11.62
CA VAL A 90 -11.09 1.95 -12.57
C VAL A 90 -9.73 1.64 -11.89
N PHE A 91 -9.51 2.17 -10.70
CA PHE A 91 -8.24 2.12 -9.99
C PHE A 91 -8.27 1.21 -8.76
N GLU A 92 -9.40 0.59 -8.43
CA GLU A 92 -9.54 -0.22 -7.22
C GLU A 92 -8.52 -1.36 -7.17
N THR A 93 -8.40 -2.16 -8.24
CA THR A 93 -7.41 -3.26 -8.32
C THR A 93 -5.98 -2.77 -8.07
N ALA A 94 -5.60 -1.63 -8.68
CA ALA A 94 -4.27 -1.07 -8.54
C ALA A 94 -4.04 -0.48 -7.14
N LEU A 95 -5.02 0.25 -6.62
CA LEU A 95 -4.99 0.83 -5.29
C LEU A 95 -4.78 -0.25 -4.22
N LEU A 96 -5.58 -1.31 -4.26
CA LEU A 96 -5.45 -2.43 -3.33
C LEU A 96 -4.09 -3.12 -3.50
N GLY A 97 -3.64 -3.35 -4.73
CA GLY A 97 -2.33 -3.95 -5.01
C GLY A 97 -1.16 -3.16 -4.41
N LEU A 98 -1.24 -1.83 -4.43
CA LEU A 98 -0.21 -0.94 -3.89
C LEU A 98 -0.10 -1.03 -2.38
N ILE A 99 -1.24 -1.04 -1.67
CA ILE A 99 -1.24 -1.00 -0.20
C ILE A 99 -1.14 -2.38 0.44
N CYS A 100 -1.76 -3.42 -0.15
CA CYS A 100 -1.84 -4.74 0.46
C CYS A 100 -0.45 -5.38 0.60
N GLN A 101 0.32 -5.41 -0.49
CA GLN A 101 1.65 -6.02 -0.46
C GLN A 101 2.63 -5.17 0.35
N SER A 102 2.61 -3.84 0.18
CA SER A 102 3.50 -2.94 0.90
C SER A 102 3.26 -3.03 2.40
N SER A 103 2.00 -2.94 2.85
CA SER A 103 1.65 -3.00 4.27
C SER A 103 2.01 -4.34 4.92
N GLY A 104 1.88 -5.46 4.20
CA GLY A 104 2.33 -6.77 4.70
C GLY A 104 3.84 -6.85 4.90
N ILE A 105 4.62 -6.26 3.99
CA ILE A 105 6.09 -6.20 4.10
C ILE A 105 6.52 -5.30 5.24
N SER A 106 5.98 -4.08 5.35
CA SER A 106 6.30 -3.16 6.44
C SER A 106 5.91 -3.73 7.80
N THR A 107 4.76 -4.38 7.92
CA THR A 107 4.34 -5.05 9.16
C THR A 107 5.29 -6.18 9.56
N SER A 108 5.73 -6.99 8.59
CA SER A 108 6.73 -8.04 8.82
C SER A 108 8.08 -7.47 9.24
N ALA A 109 8.53 -6.38 8.62
CA ALA A 109 9.74 -5.68 9.01
C ALA A 109 9.64 -5.09 10.42
N SER A 110 8.48 -4.52 10.80
CA SER A 110 8.24 -4.00 12.15
C SER A 110 8.34 -5.09 13.22
N ARG A 111 7.86 -6.31 12.91
CA ARG A 111 8.03 -7.49 13.78
C ARG A 111 9.51 -7.85 13.96
N ILE A 112 10.28 -7.81 12.88
CA ILE A 112 11.73 -8.07 12.93
C ILE A 112 12.44 -6.98 13.73
N TYR A 113 12.09 -5.72 13.53
CA TYR A 113 12.64 -4.59 14.29
C TYR A 113 12.43 -4.79 15.80
N MET A 114 11.20 -5.12 16.22
CA MET A 114 10.90 -5.38 17.63
C MET A 114 11.70 -6.57 18.19
N ALA A 115 11.93 -7.60 17.38
CA ALA A 115 12.70 -8.77 17.80
C ALA A 115 14.23 -8.54 17.81
N SER A 116 14.73 -7.64 16.96
CA SER A 116 16.17 -7.39 16.82
C SER A 116 16.67 -6.23 17.68
N TYR A 117 15.80 -5.34 18.15
CA TYR A 117 16.18 -4.15 18.90
C TYR A 117 17.06 -4.49 20.13
N PRO A 118 18.20 -3.78 20.35
CA PRO A 118 18.67 -2.58 19.66
C PRO A 118 19.60 -2.84 18.46
N TYR A 119 19.73 -4.09 17.99
CA TYR A 119 20.62 -4.45 16.88
C TYR A 119 19.97 -4.14 15.52
N PRO A 120 20.77 -3.62 14.55
CA PRO A 120 20.28 -3.33 13.21
C PRO A 120 19.99 -4.61 12.42
N PHE A 121 19.01 -4.54 11.53
CA PHE A 121 18.77 -5.55 10.50
C PHE A 121 18.60 -4.87 9.13
N PHE A 122 18.78 -5.64 8.05
CA PHE A 122 18.82 -5.12 6.68
C PHE A 122 17.90 -5.90 5.74
N SER A 123 17.32 -5.24 4.74
CA SER A 123 16.48 -5.87 3.72
C SER A 123 17.31 -6.51 2.60
N PHE A 124 17.46 -7.84 2.64
CA PHE A 124 18.14 -8.66 1.62
C PHE A 124 17.17 -9.56 0.82
N GLY A 125 15.86 -9.26 0.88
CA GLY A 125 14.78 -10.14 0.42
C GLY A 125 14.48 -10.10 -1.08
N ILE A 126 14.84 -9.02 -1.79
CA ILE A 126 14.32 -8.73 -3.14
C ILE A 126 14.55 -9.82 -4.19
N ARG A 127 15.60 -10.65 -4.04
CA ARG A 127 15.90 -11.77 -4.95
C ARG A 127 14.86 -12.90 -4.94
N ARG A 128 13.90 -12.88 -4.00
CA ARG A 128 12.82 -13.87 -3.87
C ARG A 128 11.51 -13.41 -4.51
N MET A 129 11.46 -12.18 -5.01
CA MET A 129 10.28 -11.59 -5.62
C MET A 129 10.58 -11.13 -7.04
N HIS A 130 9.53 -10.83 -7.81
CA HIS A 130 9.70 -10.31 -9.16
C HIS A 130 10.49 -8.99 -9.14
N PRO A 131 11.55 -8.82 -9.96
CA PRO A 131 12.46 -7.68 -9.86
C PRO A 131 11.78 -6.33 -10.08
N ALA A 132 10.67 -6.28 -10.83
CA ALA A 132 9.92 -5.04 -11.08
C ALA A 132 9.38 -4.37 -9.79
N VAL A 133 9.18 -5.13 -8.71
CA VAL A 133 8.68 -4.60 -7.43
C VAL A 133 9.79 -4.45 -6.38
N SER A 134 11.05 -4.69 -6.74
CA SER A 134 12.17 -4.61 -5.79
C SER A 134 12.27 -3.26 -5.05
N PRO A 135 12.08 -2.07 -5.67
CA PRO A 135 12.19 -0.82 -4.92
C PRO A 135 11.03 -0.63 -3.93
N MET A 136 9.84 -1.15 -4.23
CA MET A 136 8.70 -1.10 -3.30
C MET A 136 8.97 -2.00 -2.09
N ILE A 137 9.52 -3.20 -2.30
CA ILE A 137 9.86 -4.13 -1.22
C ILE A 137 10.88 -3.50 -0.26
N ASP A 138 11.96 -2.96 -0.79
CA ASP A 138 13.00 -2.32 0.02
C ASP A 138 12.47 -1.07 0.74
N ARG A 139 11.62 -0.26 0.08
CA ARG A 139 10.95 0.88 0.70
C ARG A 139 10.05 0.46 1.86
N ALA A 140 9.21 -0.55 1.67
CA ALA A 140 8.31 -1.06 2.71
C ALA A 140 9.09 -1.65 3.89
N ALA A 141 10.17 -2.39 3.61
CA ALA A 141 11.04 -2.93 4.66
C ALA A 141 11.74 -1.82 5.46
N TYR A 142 12.18 -0.74 4.79
CA TYR A 142 12.77 0.42 5.43
C TYR A 142 11.75 1.17 6.31
N ILE A 143 10.53 1.40 5.81
CA ILE A 143 9.43 2.01 6.60
C ILE A 143 9.12 1.16 7.84
N GLY A 144 9.14 -0.17 7.72
CA GLY A 144 8.96 -1.09 8.84
C GLY A 144 10.17 -1.22 9.78
N GLY A 145 11.22 -0.40 9.62
CA GLY A 145 12.32 -0.32 10.58
C GLY A 145 13.62 -1.03 10.18
N ALA A 146 13.76 -1.51 8.94
CA ALA A 146 15.06 -1.97 8.46
C ALA A 146 16.06 -0.79 8.42
N TYR A 147 17.28 -1.00 8.92
CA TYR A 147 18.30 0.05 9.00
C TYR A 147 18.90 0.40 7.63
N GLY A 148 18.82 -0.52 6.67
CA GLY A 148 19.28 -0.34 5.30
C GLY A 148 18.81 -1.46 4.39
N VAL A 149 19.07 -1.31 3.10
CA VAL A 149 18.56 -2.19 2.05
C VAL A 149 19.66 -2.60 1.09
N SER A 150 19.55 -3.76 0.45
CA SER A 150 20.54 -4.23 -0.53
C SER A 150 20.26 -3.81 -1.97
N GLY A 151 19.00 -3.54 -2.31
CA GLY A 151 18.63 -3.20 -3.68
C GLY A 151 19.14 -1.83 -4.10
N ILE A 152 19.85 -1.77 -5.21
CA ILE A 152 20.40 -0.52 -5.77
C ILE A 152 19.29 0.50 -6.00
N LEU A 153 18.24 0.11 -6.74
CA LEU A 153 17.11 1.01 -7.04
C LEU A 153 16.29 1.37 -5.79
N GLY A 154 16.17 0.45 -4.83
CA GLY A 154 15.48 0.72 -3.56
C GLY A 154 16.23 1.77 -2.74
N ALA A 155 17.54 1.61 -2.61
CA ALA A 155 18.43 2.55 -1.92
C ALA A 155 18.42 3.93 -2.58
N GLU A 156 18.50 4.00 -3.92
CA GLU A 156 18.41 5.25 -4.69
C GLU A 156 17.08 5.99 -4.41
N ARG A 157 15.96 5.27 -4.43
CA ARG A 157 14.62 5.85 -4.18
C ARG A 157 14.43 6.33 -2.74
N LEU A 158 15.15 5.74 -1.80
CA LEU A 158 15.20 6.13 -0.39
C LEU A 158 16.27 7.20 -0.12
N SER A 159 17.13 7.51 -1.09
CA SER A 159 18.28 8.41 -0.92
C SER A 159 19.23 7.94 0.20
N ILE A 160 19.51 6.63 0.25
CA ILE A 160 20.46 5.99 1.16
C ILE A 160 21.49 5.17 0.37
N GLU A 161 22.62 4.84 0.99
CA GLU A 161 23.61 3.95 0.40
C GLU A 161 23.16 2.47 0.51
N PRO A 162 23.29 1.67 -0.56
CA PRO A 162 22.96 0.24 -0.50
C PRO A 162 23.97 -0.53 0.35
N ILE A 163 23.48 -1.55 1.05
CA ILE A 163 24.29 -2.41 1.93
C ILE A 163 24.65 -3.72 1.23
N GLY A 164 25.91 -4.16 1.35
CA GLY A 164 26.39 -5.42 0.82
C GLY A 164 27.66 -5.92 1.52
N THR A 165 27.88 -7.24 1.45
CA THR A 165 29.10 -7.90 1.91
C THR A 165 29.72 -8.67 0.74
N MET A 166 30.93 -9.22 0.93
CA MET A 166 31.44 -10.21 -0.01
C MET A 166 30.43 -11.39 -0.14
N PRO A 167 30.15 -11.87 -1.36
CA PRO A 167 29.23 -12.98 -1.59
C PRO A 167 29.82 -14.32 -1.14
#